data_AF-A0A9X1FXZ9-F1
#
_entry.id   AF-A0A9X1FXZ9-F1
#
_cell.length_a   1.000
_cell.length_b   1.000
_cell.length_c   1.000
_cell.angle_alpha   90.00
_cell.angle_beta   90.00
_cell.angle_gamma   90.00
#
_symmetry.space_group_name_H-M   'P 1'
#
loop_
_entity.id
_entity.type
_entity.pdbx_description
1 polymer ?
#
loop_
_entity_poly.entity_id
_entity_poly.type
_entity_poly.pdbx_seq_one_letter_code
_entity_poly.pdbx_strand_id
1 'polypeptide(L)'
;MTFPDWTKPGMYGALGGAIAVSIIGFTWGGWTTSSSAETMAQNMANEEVTLAMVPVCLNMSAADPTRAEKLANLQELSGFGRRNAMMETGWATHPGSDTPDRDLADACLAGLELDGS
;
A
#
# COMPACT_ATOMS: atom_id res chain seq x y z
N MET A 1 7.49 46.61 25.42
CA MET A 1 6.16 46.07 25.76
C MET A 1 6.31 45.19 26.98
N THR A 2 5.80 45.62 28.13
CA THR A 2 5.87 44.88 29.41
C THR A 2 4.71 43.87 29.45
N PHE A 3 5.01 42.57 29.36
CA PHE A 3 4.00 41.54 29.56
C PHE A 3 3.62 41.47 31.05
N PRO A 4 2.32 41.54 31.39
CA PRO A 4 1.85 41.54 32.78
C PRO A 4 1.99 40.15 33.43
N ASP A 5 2.23 40.08 34.75
CA ASP A 5 2.62 38.84 35.46
C ASP A 5 1.63 37.67 35.37
N TRP A 6 0.37 37.95 35.04
CA TRP A 6 -0.68 36.93 34.80
C TRP A 6 -0.49 36.15 33.48
N THR A 7 0.43 36.56 32.61
CA THR A 7 0.77 35.81 31.38
C THR A 7 1.50 34.49 31.67
N LYS A 8 2.30 34.42 32.75
CA LYS A 8 2.99 33.18 33.14
C LYS A 8 2.02 32.00 33.34
N PRO A 9 0.99 32.09 34.19
CA PRO A 9 0.01 31.00 34.36
C PRO A 9 -0.86 30.78 33.11
N GLY A 10 -1.18 31.83 32.36
CA GLY A 10 -1.94 31.73 31.11
C GLY A 10 -1.24 30.89 30.04
N MET A 11 0.09 31.01 29.92
CA MET A 11 0.89 30.21 28.99
C MET A 11 0.88 28.72 29.35
N TYR A 12 0.99 28.38 30.64
CA TYR A 12 0.92 26.98 31.08
C TYR A 12 -0.46 26.36 30.85
N GLY A 13 -1.54 27.13 31.07
CA GLY A 13 -2.91 26.70 30.76
C GLY A 13 -3.12 26.46 29.27
N ALA A 14 -2.60 27.34 28.41
CA ALA A 14 -2.69 27.17 26.95
C ALA A 14 -1.92 25.92 26.47
N LEU A 15 -0.71 25.69 27.02
CA LEU A 15 0.08 24.51 26.69
C LEU A 15 -0.63 23.21 27.11
N GLY A 16 -1.14 23.18 28.35
CA GLY A 16 -1.87 22.02 28.88
C GLY A 16 -3.16 21.75 28.11
N GLY A 17 -3.92 22.80 27.78
CA GLY A 17 -5.14 22.69 26.97
C GLY A 17 -4.87 22.16 25.56
N ALA A 18 -3.81 22.64 24.90
CA ALA A 18 -3.42 22.16 23.58
C ALA A 18 -3.05 20.67 23.58
N ILE A 19 -2.32 20.21 24.61
CA ILE A 19 -1.98 18.80 24.78
C ILE A 19 -3.23 17.96 25.03
N ALA A 20 -4.12 18.40 25.94
CA ALA A 20 -5.34 17.67 26.26
C ALA A 20 -6.28 17.53 25.05
N VAL A 21 -6.49 18.62 24.30
CA VAL A 21 -7.31 18.60 23.08
C VAL A 21 -6.70 17.70 22.02
N SER A 22 -5.37 17.74 21.85
CA SER A 22 -4.68 16.86 20.90
C SER A 22 -4.90 15.39 21.26
N ILE A 23 -4.68 15.00 22.52
CA ILE A 23 -4.85 13.60 22.96
C ILE A 23 -6.27 13.11 22.71
N ILE A 24 -7.28 13.91 23.09
CA ILE A 24 -8.70 13.54 22.91
C ILE A 24 -9.04 13.48 21.40
N GLY A 25 -8.60 14.47 20.63
CA GLY A 25 -8.84 14.56 19.19
C GLY A 25 -8.24 13.37 18.42
N PHE A 26 -6.97 13.04 18.68
CA PHE A 26 -6.28 11.94 18.00
C PHE A 26 -6.69 10.55 18.51
N THR A 27 -7.15 10.42 19.76
CA THR A 27 -7.51 9.11 20.35
C THR A 27 -8.98 8.74 20.11
N TRP A 28 -9.92 9.66 20.32
CA TRP A 28 -11.36 9.40 20.19
C TRP A 28 -12.04 10.25 19.13
N GLY A 29 -11.55 11.47 18.90
CA GLY A 29 -12.16 12.40 17.93
C GLY A 29 -11.92 12.05 16.46
N GLY A 30 -11.11 11.02 16.17
CA GLY A 30 -10.76 10.63 14.81
C GLY A 30 -9.96 11.69 14.06
N TRP A 31 -9.30 12.61 14.77
CA TRP A 31 -8.42 13.59 14.13
C TRP A 31 -7.28 12.83 13.46
N THR A 32 -7.18 13.00 12.15
CA THR A 32 -6.08 12.52 11.34
C THR A 32 -5.44 13.71 10.65
N THR A 33 -4.11 13.75 10.59
CA THR A 33 -3.40 14.77 9.84
C THR A 33 -3.70 14.60 8.35
N SER A 34 -3.85 15.70 7.61
CA SER A 34 -4.14 15.68 6.16
C SER A 34 -3.17 14.78 5.38
N SER A 35 -1.89 14.79 5.73
CA SER A 35 -0.87 13.90 5.15
C SER A 35 -1.13 12.42 5.39
N SER A 36 -1.65 12.05 6.56
CA SER A 36 -2.01 10.66 6.88
C SER A 36 -3.29 10.24 6.14
N ALA A 37 -4.26 11.15 6.01
CA ALA A 37 -5.47 10.92 5.21
C ALA A 37 -5.14 10.77 3.71
N GLU A 38 -4.22 11.58 3.19
CA GLU A 38 -3.76 11.49 1.80
C GLU A 38 -2.99 10.20 1.54
N THR A 39 -2.09 9.81 2.46
CA THR A 39 -1.36 8.52 2.37
C THR A 39 -2.33 7.34 2.41
N MET A 40 -3.35 7.39 3.27
CA MET A 40 -4.38 6.35 3.35
C MET A 40 -5.20 6.28 2.06
N ALA A 41 -5.60 7.42 1.50
CA ALA A 41 -6.35 7.48 0.25
C ALA A 41 -5.51 6.95 -0.94
N GLN A 42 -4.23 7.30 -1.01
CA GLN A 42 -3.32 6.81 -2.05
C GLN A 42 -3.10 5.30 -1.92
N ASN A 43 -2.88 4.77 -0.70
CA ASN A 43 -2.72 3.34 -0.48
C ASN A 43 -3.99 2.56 -0.86
N MET A 44 -5.17 3.05 -0.47
CA MET A 44 -6.44 2.41 -0.85
C MET A 44 -6.66 2.43 -2.37
N ALA A 45 -6.38 3.56 -3.03
CA ALA A 45 -6.49 3.67 -4.48
C ALA A 45 -5.53 2.73 -5.21
N ASN A 46 -4.28 2.61 -4.73
CA ASN A 46 -3.30 1.74 -5.35
C ASN A 46 -3.66 0.26 -5.13
N GLU A 47 -4.13 -0.11 -3.95
CA GLU A 47 -4.56 -1.48 -3.63
C GLU A 47 -5.80 -1.90 -4.44
N GLU A 48 -6.82 -1.04 -4.55
CA GLU A 48 -8.01 -1.33 -5.35
C GLU A 48 -7.71 -1.45 -6.86
N VAL A 49 -6.84 -0.58 -7.39
CA VAL A 49 -6.41 -0.66 -8.80
C VAL A 49 -5.59 -1.94 -9.04
N THR A 50 -4.72 -2.32 -8.10
CA THR A 50 -3.94 -3.55 -8.18
C THR A 50 -4.85 -4.78 -8.17
N LEU A 51 -5.84 -4.82 -7.27
CA LEU A 51 -6.84 -5.90 -7.20
C LEU A 51 -7.70 -5.98 -8.47
N ALA A 52 -8.06 -4.84 -9.06
CA ALA A 52 -8.78 -4.79 -10.33
C ALA A 52 -7.93 -5.29 -11.52
N MET A 53 -6.60 -5.28 -11.40
CA MET A 53 -5.66 -5.78 -12.43
C MET A 53 -5.22 -7.22 -12.22
N VAL A 54 -5.42 -7.81 -11.03
CA VAL A 54 -5.28 -9.27 -10.83
C VAL A 54 -6.04 -10.09 -11.89
N PRO A 55 -7.33 -9.86 -12.20
CA PRO A 55 -8.02 -10.62 -13.23
C PRO A 55 -7.40 -10.46 -14.63
N VAL A 56 -6.76 -9.33 -14.93
CA VAL A 56 -6.03 -9.12 -16.19
C VAL A 56 -4.79 -10.01 -16.23
N CYS A 57 -4.02 -10.05 -15.13
CA CYS A 57 -2.85 -10.92 -15.00
C CYS A 57 -3.25 -12.41 -15.12
N LEU A 58 -4.33 -12.83 -14.47
CA LEU A 58 -4.84 -14.19 -14.56
C LEU A 58 -5.25 -14.55 -15.99
N ASN A 59 -5.94 -13.63 -16.69
CA ASN A 59 -6.33 -13.85 -18.08
C ASN A 59 -5.12 -13.90 -19.02
N MET A 60 -4.10 -13.05 -18.83
CA MET A 60 -2.83 -13.14 -19.56
C MET A 60 -2.14 -14.48 -19.31
N SER A 61 -2.07 -14.92 -18.06
CA SER A 61 -1.49 -16.22 -17.72
C SER A 61 -2.23 -17.37 -18.40
N ALA A 62 -3.57 -17.31 -18.47
CA ALA A 62 -4.40 -18.35 -19.08
C ALA A 62 -4.27 -18.38 -20.61
N ALA A 63 -4.04 -17.22 -21.23
CA ALA A 63 -3.81 -17.09 -22.67
C ALA A 63 -2.37 -17.44 -23.09
N ASP A 64 -1.43 -17.56 -22.14
CA ASP A 64 -0.03 -17.83 -22.43
C ASP A 64 0.19 -19.32 -22.79
N PRO A 65 0.73 -19.63 -23.98
CA PRO A 65 1.03 -21.01 -24.37
C PRO A 65 2.13 -21.66 -23.52
N THR A 66 2.99 -20.85 -22.88
CA THR A 66 4.09 -21.27 -22.01
C THR A 66 3.72 -21.22 -20.52
N ARG A 67 2.43 -21.07 -20.19
CA ARG A 67 1.93 -20.97 -18.81
C ARG A 67 2.48 -22.05 -17.89
N ALA A 68 2.46 -23.32 -18.31
CA ALA A 68 2.88 -24.43 -17.47
C ALA A 68 4.37 -24.37 -17.08
N GLU A 69 5.23 -23.99 -18.03
CA GLU A 69 6.67 -23.85 -17.80
C GLU A 69 6.98 -22.66 -16.87
N LYS A 70 6.33 -21.52 -17.12
CA LYS A 70 6.47 -20.32 -16.29
C LYS A 70 5.98 -20.57 -14.86
N LEU A 71 4.83 -21.23 -14.68
CA LEU A 71 4.32 -21.57 -13.35
C LEU A 71 5.24 -22.54 -12.60
N ALA A 72 5.84 -23.51 -13.30
CA ALA A 72 6.82 -24.41 -12.68
C ALA A 72 8.04 -23.65 -12.18
N ASN A 73 8.58 -22.73 -12.99
CA ASN A 73 9.69 -21.86 -12.59
C ASN A 73 9.32 -20.98 -11.37
N LEU A 74 8.11 -20.42 -11.35
CA LEU A 74 7.62 -19.61 -10.23
C LEU A 74 7.49 -20.43 -8.94
N GLN A 75 7.11 -21.71 -9.02
CA GLN A 75 7.02 -22.60 -7.86
C GLN A 75 8.39 -23.01 -7.30
N GLU A 76 9.43 -23.07 -8.15
CA GLU A 76 10.79 -23.37 -7.71
C GLU A 76 11.43 -22.22 -6.93
N LEU A 77 10.98 -20.99 -7.18
CA LEU A 77 11.51 -19.78 -6.55
C LEU A 77 10.67 -19.37 -5.32
N SER A 78 11.28 -18.62 -4.41
CA SER A 78 10.58 -18.08 -3.24
C SER A 78 10.94 -16.61 -2.98
N GLY A 79 10.08 -15.93 -2.22
CA GLY A 79 10.25 -14.53 -1.84
C GLY A 79 10.54 -13.61 -3.03
N PHE A 80 11.65 -12.86 -2.95
CA PHE A 80 12.05 -11.91 -3.99
C PHE A 80 12.33 -12.57 -5.35
N GLY A 81 12.87 -13.79 -5.37
CA GLY A 81 13.18 -14.49 -6.62
C GLY A 81 11.92 -14.81 -7.43
N ARG A 82 10.88 -15.30 -6.73
CA ARG A 82 9.59 -15.63 -7.34
C ARG A 82 8.88 -14.39 -7.89
N ARG A 83 8.91 -13.28 -7.14
CA ARG A 83 8.38 -11.99 -7.60
C ARG A 83 9.11 -11.49 -8.84
N ASN A 84 10.44 -11.62 -8.89
CA ASN A 84 11.21 -11.19 -10.05
C ASN A 84 10.91 -12.05 -11.28
N ALA A 85 10.88 -13.37 -11.13
CA ALA A 85 10.46 -14.27 -12.21
C ALA A 85 9.03 -13.98 -12.69
N MET A 86 8.12 -13.61 -11.77
CA MET A 86 6.76 -13.20 -12.13
C MET A 86 6.75 -11.94 -13.00
N MET A 87 7.57 -10.95 -12.68
CA MET A 87 7.73 -9.75 -13.51
C MET A 87 8.35 -10.08 -14.88
N GLU A 88 9.31 -11.01 -14.93
CA GLU A 88 9.93 -11.48 -16.17
C GLU A 88 8.94 -12.23 -17.10
N THR A 89 7.87 -12.81 -16.55
CA THR A 89 6.81 -13.42 -17.39
C THR A 89 6.05 -12.40 -18.24
N GLY A 90 6.07 -11.13 -17.84
CA GLY A 90 5.27 -10.03 -18.42
C GLY A 90 3.82 -9.98 -17.96
N TRP A 91 3.36 -10.92 -17.13
CA TRP A 91 1.96 -10.96 -16.67
C TRP A 91 1.64 -9.88 -15.63
N ALA A 92 2.65 -9.39 -14.91
CA ALA A 92 2.55 -8.33 -13.91
C ALA A 92 2.78 -6.93 -14.49
N THR A 93 2.58 -6.73 -15.80
CA THR A 93 2.75 -5.43 -16.46
C THR A 93 1.38 -4.82 -16.77
N HIS A 94 1.19 -3.55 -16.43
CA HIS A 94 -0.06 -2.84 -16.73
C HIS A 94 -0.27 -2.68 -18.24
N PRO A 95 -1.53 -2.81 -18.74
CA PRO A 95 -1.83 -2.52 -20.14
C PRO A 95 -1.43 -1.08 -20.51
N GLY A 96 -0.54 -0.93 -21.49
CA GLY A 96 -0.03 0.37 -21.92
C GLY A 96 1.22 0.87 -21.16
N SER A 97 1.77 0.06 -20.27
CA SER A 97 3.09 0.27 -19.66
C SER A 97 4.08 -0.79 -20.14
N ASP A 98 5.35 -0.42 -20.23
CA ASP A 98 6.45 -1.36 -20.49
C ASP A 98 7.16 -1.81 -19.20
N THR A 99 6.80 -1.22 -18.05
CA THR A 99 7.43 -1.52 -16.76
C THR A 99 6.57 -2.50 -15.94
N PRO A 100 7.13 -3.62 -15.50
CA PRO A 100 6.44 -4.52 -14.58
C PRO A 100 6.11 -3.83 -13.26
N ASP A 101 4.89 -4.05 -12.78
CA ASP A 101 4.46 -3.60 -11.46
C ASP A 101 4.69 -4.68 -10.42
N ARG A 102 5.29 -4.22 -9.33
CA ARG A 102 5.82 -5.02 -8.27
C ARG A 102 4.70 -5.52 -7.35
N ASP A 103 3.74 -4.66 -7.05
CA ASP A 103 2.61 -4.96 -6.18
C ASP A 103 1.60 -5.83 -6.94
N LEU A 104 1.45 -5.60 -8.25
CA LEU A 104 0.70 -6.48 -9.15
C LEU A 104 1.31 -7.88 -9.25
N ALA A 105 2.64 -8.00 -9.27
CA ALA A 105 3.31 -9.31 -9.28
C ALA A 105 2.96 -10.12 -8.03
N ASP A 106 3.02 -9.50 -6.84
CA ASP A 106 2.67 -10.17 -5.59
C ASP A 106 1.17 -10.52 -5.53
N ALA A 107 0.29 -9.59 -5.93
CA ALA A 107 -1.15 -9.84 -5.96
C ALA A 107 -1.55 -10.94 -6.96
N CYS A 108 -0.87 -11.03 -8.10
CA CYS A 108 -1.14 -12.06 -9.08
C CYS A 108 -0.58 -13.43 -8.66
N LEU A 109 0.58 -13.48 -8.00
CA LEU A 109 1.08 -14.72 -7.38
C LEU A 109 0.10 -15.27 -6.33
N ALA A 110 -0.46 -14.38 -5.50
CA ALA A 110 -1.51 -14.75 -4.54
C ALA A 110 -2.78 -15.25 -5.24
N GLY A 111 -3.21 -14.58 -6.32
CA GLY A 111 -4.39 -14.98 -7.11
C GLY A 111 -4.22 -16.28 -7.91
N LEU A 112 -2.98 -16.65 -8.26
CA LEU A 112 -2.63 -17.94 -8.87
C LEU A 112 -2.53 -19.07 -7.83
N GLU A 113 -2.75 -18.77 -6.54
CA GLU A 113 -2.62 -19.69 -5.40
C GLU A 113 -1.24 -20.39 -5.37
N LEU A 114 -0.20 -19.74 -5.92
CA LEU A 114 1.18 -20.22 -5.87
C LEU A 114 1.83 -19.98 -4.52
N ASP A 115 1.20 -19.16 -3.68
CA ASP A 115 1.37 -19.17 -2.24
C ASP A 115 0.60 -20.36 -1.69
N GLY A 116 1.27 -21.50 -1.69
CA GLY A 116 0.78 -22.71 -1.06
C GLY A 116 0.24 -22.43 0.35
N SER A 117 -0.89 -23.07 0.63
CA SER A 117 -1.43 -23.35 1.97
C SER A 117 -0.37 -23.67 3.01
#